data_AF-A0A2D4JQT4-F1
#
_entry.id   AF-A0A2D4JQT4-F1
#
_cell.length_a   1.000
_cell.length_b   1.000
_cell.length_c   1.000
_cell.angle_alpha   90.00
_cell.angle_beta   90.00
_cell.angle_gamma   90.00
#
_symmetry.space_group_name_H-M   'P 1'
#
loop_
_entity.id
_entity.type
_entity.pdbx_description
1 polymer ?
#
loop_
_entity_poly.entity_id
_entity_poly.type
_entity_poly.pdbx_seq_one_letter_code
_entity_poly.pdbx_strand_id
1 'polypeptide(L)'
;DRYLAIVHPFRFQCLRSRRYALLMSFLVWAFEIMSNIQILYRTDFYYEVANKTRHISCYDTYPLQQWQAYFNYYRICVGYSFPLAVMIFCYLKIYQAVKHNQATQDCDKKKINHLLLGIIITFFLCFTPYHIVLLLRSILEPHSCHFTSYLFVPYRITTALTSINCIADPILYCFVNE
;
A
#
# COMPACT_ATOMS: atom_id res chain seq x y z
N ASP A 1 7.26 9.60 -11.09
CA ASP A 1 7.79 9.52 -12.46
C ASP A 1 6.88 10.18 -13.51
N ARG A 2 5.70 9.61 -13.82
CA ARG A 2 4.74 10.16 -14.82
C ARG A 2 4.39 11.64 -14.62
N TYR A 3 4.17 12.07 -13.37
CA TYR A 3 3.92 13.49 -13.06
C TYR A 3 5.05 14.40 -13.53
N LEU A 4 6.29 14.06 -13.18
CA LEU A 4 7.47 14.85 -13.55
C LEU A 4 7.71 14.83 -15.05
N ALA A 5 7.45 13.71 -15.73
CA ALA A 5 7.59 13.59 -17.18
C ALA A 5 6.61 14.48 -17.96
N ILE A 6 5.39 14.66 -17.45
CA ILE A 6 4.33 15.44 -18.13
C ILE A 6 4.40 16.92 -17.75
N VAL A 7 4.65 17.23 -16.47
CA VAL A 7 4.52 18.60 -15.94
C VAL A 7 5.84 19.36 -15.92
N HIS A 8 6.97 18.66 -15.85
CA HIS A 8 8.30 19.27 -15.78
C HIS A 8 9.33 18.52 -16.65
N PRO A 9 9.11 18.42 -17.97
CA PRO A 9 9.90 17.57 -18.87
C PRO A 9 11.40 17.90 -18.86
N PHE A 10 11.77 19.18 -18.67
CA PHE A 10 13.15 19.64 -18.72
C PHE A 10 13.76 19.98 -17.36
N ARG A 11 12.95 20.17 -16.31
CA ARG A 11 13.44 20.68 -15.01
C ARG A 11 13.92 19.59 -14.05
N PHE A 12 13.45 18.35 -14.23
CA PHE A 12 13.73 17.23 -13.33
C PHE A 12 14.24 15.97 -14.06
N GLN A 13 14.92 16.15 -15.19
CA GLN A 13 15.40 15.03 -16.01
C GLN A 13 16.44 14.16 -15.28
N CYS A 14 17.22 14.72 -14.35
CA CYS A 14 18.14 13.96 -13.48
C CYS A 14 17.41 13.01 -12.52
N LEU A 15 16.27 13.44 -11.93
CA LEU A 15 15.43 12.61 -11.06
C LEU A 15 14.77 11.44 -11.81
N ARG A 16 14.78 11.50 -13.15
CA ARG A 16 14.26 10.45 -14.04
C ARG A 16 15.34 9.51 -14.57
N SER A 17 16.58 9.65 -14.13
CA SER A 17 17.65 8.73 -14.55
C SER A 17 17.49 7.36 -13.89
N ARG A 18 17.91 6.31 -14.60
CA ARG A 18 17.91 4.94 -14.08
C ARG A 18 18.62 4.82 -12.73
N ARG A 19 19.69 5.60 -12.51
CA ARG A 19 20.44 5.63 -11.24
C ARG A 19 19.60 6.16 -10.09
N TYR A 20 18.84 7.23 -10.31
CA TYR A 20 17.94 7.79 -9.30
C TYR A 20 16.77 6.84 -9.00
N ALA A 21 16.18 6.21 -10.03
CA ALA A 21 15.14 5.21 -9.82
C ALA A 21 15.66 4.03 -8.96
N LEU A 22 16.84 3.49 -9.29
CA LEU A 22 17.48 2.42 -8.52
C LEU A 22 17.79 2.85 -7.08
N LEU A 23 18.31 4.06 -6.88
CA LEU A 23 18.60 4.59 -5.55
C LEU A 23 17.33 4.73 -4.72
N MET A 24 16.26 5.32 -5.28
CA MET A 24 14.99 5.49 -4.57
C MET A 24 14.33 4.15 -4.26
N SER A 25 14.36 3.21 -5.20
CA SER A 25 13.90 1.84 -4.94
C SER A 25 14.69 1.19 -3.81
N PHE A 26 16.02 1.30 -3.80
CA PHE A 26 16.86 0.78 -2.73
C PHE A 26 16.52 1.40 -1.37
N LEU A 27 16.34 2.73 -1.32
CA LEU A 27 15.98 3.45 -0.10
C LEU A 27 14.60 3.01 0.44
N VAL A 28 13.61 2.85 -0.43
CA VAL A 28 12.28 2.36 -0.05
C VAL A 28 12.38 0.93 0.50
N TRP A 29 13.10 0.03 -0.20
CA TRP A 29 13.31 -1.34 0.29
C TRP A 29 14.04 -1.38 1.63
N ALA A 30 15.10 -0.60 1.80
CA ALA A 30 15.84 -0.52 3.05
C ALA A 30 14.96 -0.01 4.19
N PHE A 31 14.14 1.02 3.94
CA PHE A 31 13.20 1.57 4.90
C PHE A 31 12.12 0.54 5.30
N GLU A 32 11.53 -0.17 4.35
CA GLU A 32 10.56 -1.23 4.61
C GLU A 32 11.17 -2.40 5.40
N ILE A 33 12.38 -2.84 5.04
CA ILE A 33 13.07 -3.89 5.81
C ILE A 33 13.32 -3.42 7.24
N MET A 34 13.82 -2.20 7.41
CA MET A 34 14.12 -1.62 8.73
C MET A 34 12.85 -1.47 9.58
N SER A 35 11.73 -1.04 9.00
CA SER A 35 10.48 -0.88 9.73
C SER A 35 9.89 -2.23 10.17
N ASN A 36 10.00 -3.26 9.32
CA ASN A 36 9.47 -4.59 9.60
C ASN A 36 10.40 -5.45 10.46
N ILE A 37 11.70 -5.14 10.57
CA ILE A 37 12.64 -5.89 11.44
C ILE A 37 12.21 -5.83 12.91
N GLN A 38 11.59 -4.72 13.33
CA GLN A 38 11.07 -4.53 14.68
C GLN A 38 9.97 -5.53 15.02
N ILE A 39 9.18 -5.94 14.02
CA ILE A 39 8.19 -7.01 14.18
C ILE A 39 8.93 -8.32 14.45
N LEU A 40 9.93 -8.66 13.63
CA LEU A 40 10.65 -9.93 13.75
C LEU A 40 11.32 -10.11 15.12
N TYR A 41 11.88 -9.04 15.69
CA TYR A 41 12.50 -9.08 17.02
C TYR A 41 11.52 -9.11 18.18
N ARG A 42 10.29 -8.61 17.99
CA ARG A 42 9.25 -8.51 19.05
C ARG A 42 8.13 -9.54 18.93
N THR A 43 8.14 -10.35 17.87
CA THR A 43 7.21 -11.47 17.74
C THR A 43 7.79 -12.64 18.52
N ASP A 44 7.37 -12.80 19.77
CA ASP A 44 7.65 -14.02 20.50
C ASP A 44 7.00 -15.19 19.76
N PHE A 45 7.78 -16.21 19.38
CA PHE A 45 7.24 -17.44 18.81
C PHE A 45 6.48 -18.18 19.92
N TYR A 46 5.16 -18.04 19.98
CA TYR A 46 4.35 -18.79 20.92
C TYR A 46 4.25 -20.25 20.46
N TYR A 47 4.73 -21.17 21.30
CA TYR A 47 4.47 -22.60 21.13
C TYR A 47 3.04 -22.89 21.61
N GLU A 48 2.11 -23.13 20.70
CA GLU A 48 0.83 -23.72 21.06
C GLU A 48 1.06 -25.18 21.50
N VAL A 49 1.01 -25.43 22.81
CA VAL A 49 0.91 -26.80 23.36
C VAL A 49 -0.56 -27.22 23.32
N ALA A 50 -1.14 -27.31 22.12
CA ALA A 50 -2.46 -27.86 21.92
C ALA A 50 -2.31 -29.33 21.46
N ASN A 51 -2.55 -30.28 22.38
CA ASN A 51 -2.71 -31.71 22.13
C ASN A 51 -1.65 -32.42 21.26
N LYS A 52 -0.57 -32.91 21.90
CA LYS A 52 0.37 -33.95 21.40
C LYS A 52 1.07 -33.74 20.04
N THR A 53 0.73 -32.73 19.25
CA THR A 53 1.47 -32.30 18.06
C THR A 53 1.99 -30.89 18.30
N ARG A 54 3.31 -30.74 18.36
CA ARG A 54 3.97 -29.43 18.45
C ARG A 54 3.79 -28.70 17.11
N HIS A 55 2.68 -28.00 16.93
CA HIS A 55 2.51 -27.09 15.81
C HIS A 55 3.19 -25.75 16.15
N ILE A 56 4.23 -25.41 15.39
CA ILE A 56 4.80 -24.06 15.40
C ILE A 56 3.87 -23.21 14.56
N SER A 57 2.98 -22.49 15.23
CA SER A 57 2.04 -21.57 14.60
C SER A 57 2.63 -20.16 14.66
N CYS A 58 3.05 -19.62 13.51
CA CYS A 58 3.42 -18.20 13.40
C CYS A 58 2.13 -17.38 13.24
N TYR A 59 1.45 -17.10 14.35
CA TYR A 59 0.27 -16.24 14.37
C TYR A 59 0.57 -14.90 15.04
N ASP A 60 -0.10 -13.85 14.54
CA ASP A 60 -0.24 -12.60 15.28
C ASP A 60 -0.66 -12.90 16.71
N THR A 61 -0.09 -12.20 17.68
CA THR A 61 -0.50 -12.35 19.08
C THR A 61 -1.94 -11.86 19.23
N TYR A 62 -2.81 -12.69 19.78
CA TYR A 62 -4.21 -12.38 20.04
C TYR A 62 -4.48 -12.40 21.54
N PRO A 63 -5.13 -11.37 22.11
CA PRO A 63 -5.45 -10.07 21.50
C PRO A 63 -4.21 -9.23 21.20
N LEU A 64 -4.34 -8.22 20.32
CA LEU A 64 -3.26 -7.27 20.03
C LEU A 64 -2.73 -6.59 21.30
N GLN A 65 -1.41 -6.57 21.45
CA GLN A 65 -0.73 -5.78 22.47
C GLN A 65 -0.69 -4.29 22.07
N GLN A 66 -0.59 -3.39 23.06
CA GLN A 66 -0.60 -1.94 22.85
C GLN A 66 0.47 -1.47 21.84
N TRP A 67 1.67 -2.06 21.86
CA TRP A 67 2.74 -1.70 20.92
C TRP A 67 2.41 -2.13 19.48
N GLN A 68 1.69 -3.24 19.28
CA GLN A 68 1.24 -3.71 17.96
C GLN A 68 0.19 -2.77 17.39
N ALA A 69 -0.71 -2.25 18.24
CA ALA A 69 -1.66 -1.21 17.85
C ALA A 69 -0.95 0.08 17.41
N TYR A 70 0.05 0.55 18.17
CA TYR A 70 0.86 1.72 17.76
C TYR A 70 1.59 1.50 16.44
N PHE A 71 2.17 0.32 16.25
CA PHE A 71 2.82 -0.02 14.99
C PHE A 71 1.83 -0.08 13.82
N ASN A 72 0.61 -0.58 14.04
CA ASN A 72 -0.44 -0.57 13.03
C ASN A 72 -0.88 0.85 12.65
N TYR A 73 -1.00 1.79 13.60
CA TYR A 73 -1.25 3.20 13.26
C TYR A 73 -0.14 3.76 12.36
N TYR A 74 1.12 3.47 12.68
CA TYR A 74 2.25 3.84 11.81
C TYR A 74 2.10 3.26 10.40
N ARG A 75 1.75 1.96 10.27
CA ARG A 75 1.51 1.31 8.97
C ARG A 75 0.36 1.96 8.20
N ILE A 76 -0.73 2.32 8.88
CA ILE A 76 -1.87 2.99 8.23
C ILE A 76 -1.45 4.37 7.71
N CYS A 77 -0.75 5.16 8.53
CA CYS A 77 -0.33 6.50 8.15
C CYS A 77 0.72 6.48 7.03
N VAL A 78 1.79 5.72 7.20
CA VAL A 78 2.96 5.72 6.31
C VAL A 78 2.79 4.77 5.13
N GLY A 79 2.21 3.60 5.36
CA GLY A 79 2.04 2.55 4.33
C GLY A 79 0.80 2.72 3.45
N TYR A 80 -0.17 3.56 3.83
CA TYR A 80 -1.40 3.74 3.05
C TYR A 80 -1.84 5.19 2.87
N SER A 81 -2.05 5.94 3.96
CA SER A 81 -2.59 7.31 3.86
C SER A 81 -1.64 8.24 3.12
N PHE A 82 -0.34 8.20 3.43
CA PHE A 82 0.67 9.00 2.75
C PHE A 82 0.81 8.63 1.26
N PRO A 83 0.99 7.35 0.87
CA PRO A 83 1.00 6.95 -0.54
C PRO A 83 -0.27 7.36 -1.29
N LEU A 84 -1.45 7.15 -0.71
CA LEU A 84 -2.72 7.52 -1.33
C LEU A 84 -2.81 9.04 -1.57
N ALA A 85 -2.43 9.85 -0.57
CA ALA A 85 -2.42 11.31 -0.70
C ALA A 85 -1.46 11.77 -1.81
N VAL A 86 -0.26 11.19 -1.88
CA VAL A 86 0.72 11.49 -2.94
C VAL A 86 0.16 11.11 -4.31
N MET A 87 -0.46 9.94 -4.46
CA MET A 87 -1.07 9.52 -5.73
C MET A 87 -2.18 10.46 -6.18
N ILE A 88 -3.10 10.83 -5.28
CA ILE A 88 -4.20 11.76 -5.59
C ILE A 88 -3.64 13.13 -5.99
N PHE A 89 -2.67 13.66 -5.23
CA PHE A 89 -2.03 14.93 -5.54
C PHE A 89 -1.36 14.90 -6.92
N CYS A 90 -0.58 13.85 -7.21
CA CYS A 90 0.04 13.66 -8.51
C CYS A 90 -1.00 13.59 -9.62
N TYR A 91 -2.08 12.82 -9.44
CA TYR A 91 -3.16 12.74 -10.44
C TYR A 91 -3.80 14.10 -10.71
N LEU A 92 -4.16 14.86 -9.66
CA LEU A 92 -4.75 16.19 -9.83
C LEU A 92 -3.82 17.14 -10.60
N LYS A 93 -2.53 17.12 -10.28
CA LYS A 93 -1.55 17.96 -10.97
C LYS A 93 -1.29 17.52 -12.41
N ILE A 94 -1.25 16.21 -12.69
CA ILE A 94 -1.18 15.68 -14.06
C ILE A 94 -2.43 16.11 -14.83
N TYR A 95 -3.61 15.89 -14.27
CA TYR A 95 -4.88 16.24 -14.88
C TYR A 95 -4.94 17.73 -15.26
N GLN A 96 -4.52 18.62 -14.35
CA GLN A 96 -4.43 20.06 -14.60
C GLN A 96 -3.45 20.39 -15.74
N ALA A 97 -2.25 19.82 -15.72
CA ALA A 97 -1.24 20.08 -16.74
C ALA A 97 -1.64 19.55 -18.13
N VAL A 98 -2.24 18.35 -18.18
CA VAL A 98 -2.75 17.72 -19.40
C VAL A 98 -3.90 18.53 -19.98
N LYS A 99 -4.81 19.06 -19.16
CA LYS A 99 -5.93 19.91 -19.60
C LYS A 99 -5.46 21.23 -20.23
N HIS A 100 -4.36 21.79 -19.74
CA HIS A 100 -3.82 23.07 -20.24
C HIS A 100 -2.93 22.92 -21.48
N ASN A 101 -2.46 21.70 -21.77
CA ASN A 101 -1.51 21.48 -22.86
C ASN A 101 -2.22 21.28 -24.21
N GLN A 102 -2.09 22.23 -25.13
CA GLN A 102 -2.72 22.18 -26.47
C GLN A 102 -1.97 21.30 -27.47
N ALA A 103 -0.72 20.92 -27.18
CA ALA A 103 0.15 20.18 -28.11
C ALA A 103 -0.05 18.66 -28.11
N THR A 104 -0.73 18.09 -27.11
CA THR A 104 -0.97 16.64 -27.00
C THR A 104 -2.33 16.29 -27.60
N GLN A 105 -2.43 15.22 -28.39
CA GLN A 105 -3.69 14.77 -28.98
C GLN A 105 -4.69 14.38 -27.87
N ASP A 106 -5.95 14.79 -27.97
CA ASP A 106 -6.93 14.60 -26.90
C ASP A 106 -7.19 13.12 -26.55
N CYS A 107 -6.96 12.19 -27.49
CA CYS A 107 -7.01 10.75 -27.24
C CYS A 107 -5.92 10.30 -26.25
N ASP A 108 -4.66 10.71 -26.45
CA ASP A 108 -3.54 10.33 -25.57
C ASP A 108 -3.71 10.90 -24.15
N LYS A 109 -4.28 12.11 -24.05
CA LYS A 109 -4.63 12.75 -22.76
C LYS A 109 -5.62 11.91 -21.96
N LYS A 110 -6.69 11.43 -22.62
CA LYS A 110 -7.71 10.58 -22.00
C LYS A 110 -7.12 9.24 -21.55
N LYS A 111 -6.28 8.64 -22.38
CA LYS A 111 -5.62 7.35 -22.08
C LYS A 111 -4.72 7.43 -20.85
N ILE A 112 -3.89 8.48 -20.74
CA ILE A 112 -3.03 8.71 -19.57
C ILE A 112 -3.85 8.90 -18.30
N ASN A 113 -4.90 9.73 -18.36
CA ASN A 113 -5.76 10.00 -17.19
C ASN A 113 -6.52 8.76 -16.75
N HIS A 114 -7.08 7.98 -17.69
CA HIS A 114 -7.80 6.75 -17.39
C HIS A 114 -6.88 5.72 -16.71
N LEU A 115 -5.64 5.60 -17.17
CA LEU A 115 -4.66 4.72 -16.52
C LEU A 115 -4.38 5.15 -15.08
N LEU A 116 -4.06 6.43 -14.87
CA LEU A 116 -3.73 6.93 -13.53
C LEU A 116 -4.91 6.78 -12.57
N LEU A 117 -6.12 7.04 -13.06
CA LEU A 117 -7.34 6.83 -12.30
C LEU A 117 -7.52 5.34 -11.96
N GLY A 118 -7.28 4.44 -12.93
CA GLY A 118 -7.31 2.98 -12.72
C GLY A 118 -6.34 2.52 -11.64
N ILE A 119 -5.09 3.02 -11.65
CA ILE A 119 -4.09 2.71 -10.61
C ILE A 119 -4.60 3.15 -9.23
N ILE A 120 -5.14 4.37 -9.11
CA ILE A 120 -5.66 4.90 -7.84
C ILE A 120 -6.87 4.08 -7.36
N ILE A 121 -7.80 3.75 -8.24
CA ILE A 121 -8.99 2.95 -7.91
C ILE A 121 -8.57 1.55 -7.45
N THR A 122 -7.68 0.89 -8.19
CA THR A 122 -7.18 -0.43 -7.82
C THR A 122 -6.48 -0.39 -6.46
N PHE A 123 -5.59 0.58 -6.22
CA PHE A 123 -4.95 0.72 -4.91
C PHE A 123 -5.99 0.94 -3.81
N PHE A 124 -6.96 1.83 -4.04
CA PHE A 124 -8.02 2.09 -3.08
C PHE A 124 -8.84 0.83 -2.78
N LEU A 125 -9.32 0.10 -3.80
CA LEU A 125 -10.14 -1.08 -3.61
C LEU A 125 -9.37 -2.24 -2.95
N CYS A 126 -8.10 -2.44 -3.29
CA CYS A 126 -7.28 -3.51 -2.74
C CYS A 126 -6.84 -3.24 -1.29
N PHE A 127 -6.46 -2.00 -0.98
CA PHE A 127 -5.80 -1.69 0.31
C PHE A 127 -6.73 -1.05 1.34
N THR A 128 -7.76 -0.30 0.95
CA THR A 128 -8.63 0.38 1.92
C THR A 128 -9.36 -0.58 2.86
N PRO A 129 -9.96 -1.69 2.38
CA PRO A 129 -10.65 -2.62 3.27
C PRO A 129 -9.72 -3.20 4.34
N TYR A 130 -8.48 -3.53 3.95
CA TYR A 130 -7.45 -3.99 4.88
C TYR A 130 -7.13 -2.96 5.95
N HIS A 131 -6.86 -1.71 5.56
CA HIS A 131 -6.49 -0.66 6.51
C HIS A 131 -7.64 -0.26 7.43
N ILE A 132 -8.90 -0.36 6.98
CA ILE A 132 -10.08 -0.19 7.85
C ILE A 132 -10.14 -1.28 8.91
N VAL A 133 -10.01 -2.56 8.52
CA VAL A 133 -10.04 -3.67 9.48
C VAL A 133 -8.85 -3.58 10.44
N LEU A 134 -7.66 -3.24 9.94
CA LEU A 134 -6.46 -3.04 10.75
C LEU A 134 -6.65 -1.91 11.78
N LEU A 135 -7.30 -0.81 11.40
CA LEU A 135 -7.63 0.28 12.30
C LEU A 135 -8.60 -0.17 13.40
N LEU A 136 -9.67 -0.87 13.02
CA LEU A 136 -10.65 -1.41 13.98
C LEU A 136 -9.99 -2.37 14.98
N ARG A 137 -9.11 -3.27 14.50
CA ARG A 137 -8.34 -4.16 15.39
C ARG A 137 -7.46 -3.39 16.36
N SER A 138 -6.81 -2.33 15.88
CA SER A 138 -5.89 -1.51 16.70
C SER A 138 -6.59 -0.67 17.76
N ILE A 139 -7.87 -0.32 17.55
CA ILE A 139 -8.69 0.41 18.52
C ILE A 139 -9.39 -0.55 19.49
N LEU A 140 -9.92 -1.67 19.00
CA LEU A 140 -10.88 -2.50 19.75
C LEU A 140 -10.22 -3.67 20.50
N GLU A 141 -9.19 -4.31 19.94
CA GLU A 141 -8.59 -5.51 20.55
C GLU A 141 -7.78 -5.22 21.83
N PRO A 142 -7.00 -4.13 21.95
CA PRO A 142 -6.25 -3.86 23.19
C PRO A 142 -7.14 -3.67 24.42
N HIS A 143 -8.42 -3.34 24.22
CA HIS A 143 -9.37 -3.05 25.28
C HIS A 143 -10.42 -4.16 25.49
N SER A 144 -10.60 -5.07 24.53
CA SER A 144 -11.60 -6.14 24.64
C SER A 144 -11.28 -7.34 23.74
N CYS A 145 -11.11 -8.50 24.37
CA CYS A 145 -10.91 -9.79 23.68
C CYS A 145 -12.14 -10.24 22.89
N HIS A 146 -13.32 -9.66 23.14
CA HIS A 146 -14.55 -10.06 22.45
C HIS A 146 -14.46 -9.79 20.95
N PHE A 147 -13.86 -8.66 20.54
CA PHE A 147 -13.78 -8.25 19.14
C PHE A 147 -12.76 -9.05 18.33
N THR A 148 -11.80 -9.71 18.98
CA THR A 148 -10.76 -10.50 18.33
C THR A 148 -11.35 -11.59 17.41
N SER A 149 -12.34 -12.35 17.88
CA SER A 149 -12.96 -13.41 17.07
C SER A 149 -13.75 -12.86 15.88
N TYR A 150 -14.39 -11.70 16.03
CA TYR A 150 -15.18 -11.09 14.96
C TYR A 150 -14.30 -10.45 13.87
N LEU A 151 -13.12 -9.94 14.24
CA LEU A 151 -12.22 -9.26 13.31
C LEU A 151 -11.21 -10.22 12.66
N PHE A 152 -11.04 -11.43 13.17
CA PHE A 152 -10.13 -12.44 12.62
C PHE A 152 -10.43 -12.77 11.16
N VAL A 153 -11.65 -13.18 10.84
CA VAL A 153 -12.04 -13.58 9.47
C VAL A 153 -11.98 -12.40 8.49
N PRO A 154 -12.58 -11.22 8.79
CA PRO A 154 -12.45 -10.04 7.93
C PRO A 154 -11.00 -9.63 7.69
N TYR A 155 -10.14 -9.72 8.71
CA TYR A 155 -8.72 -9.41 8.56
C TYR A 155 -8.02 -10.33 7.58
N ARG A 156 -8.27 -11.65 7.65
CA ARG A 156 -7.65 -12.61 6.73
C ARG A 156 -8.13 -12.42 5.29
N ILE A 157 -9.42 -12.17 5.11
CA ILE A 157 -10.01 -11.90 3.78
C ILE A 157 -9.43 -10.61 3.18
N THR A 158 -9.43 -9.52 3.95
CA THR A 158 -8.92 -8.23 3.47
C THR A 158 -7.41 -8.24 3.28
N THR A 159 -6.65 -9.03 4.05
CA THR A 159 -5.22 -9.27 3.79
C THR A 159 -5.03 -9.96 2.45
N ALA A 160 -5.79 -11.01 2.15
CA ALA A 160 -5.72 -11.70 0.85
C ALA A 160 -6.12 -10.76 -0.31
N LEU A 161 -7.08 -9.85 -0.09
CA LEU A 161 -7.47 -8.84 -1.07
C LEU A 161 -6.31 -7.92 -1.48
N THR A 162 -5.39 -7.60 -0.57
CA THR A 162 -4.20 -6.79 -0.89
C THR A 162 -3.32 -7.46 -1.95
N SER A 163 -3.24 -8.79 -1.97
CA SER A 163 -2.47 -9.55 -2.96
C SER A 163 -3.03 -9.45 -4.38
N ILE A 164 -4.32 -9.11 -4.53
CA ILE A 164 -4.95 -8.92 -5.86
C ILE A 164 -4.36 -7.69 -6.58
N ASN A 165 -3.77 -6.75 -5.84
CA ASN A 165 -3.12 -5.57 -6.43
C ASN A 165 -2.03 -5.96 -7.45
N CYS A 166 -1.26 -7.01 -7.18
CA CYS A 166 -0.20 -7.50 -8.08
C CYS A 166 -0.72 -8.01 -9.44
N ILE A 167 -1.98 -8.45 -9.50
CA ILE A 167 -2.62 -8.95 -10.74
C ILE A 167 -3.18 -7.78 -11.57
N ALA A 168 -3.56 -6.70 -10.90
CA ALA A 168 -4.11 -5.52 -11.56
C ALA A 168 -3.04 -4.72 -12.31
N ASP A 169 -1.77 -4.83 -11.92
CA ASP A 169 -0.65 -4.17 -12.62
C ASP A 169 -0.57 -4.60 -14.11
N PRO A 170 -0.45 -5.89 -14.47
CA PRO A 170 -0.48 -6.34 -15.88
C PRO A 170 -1.72 -5.90 -16.66
N ILE A 171 -2.90 -5.93 -16.02
CA ILE A 171 -4.18 -5.58 -16.67
C ILE A 171 -4.20 -4.10 -17.04
N LEU A 172 -3.74 -3.24 -16.14
CA LEU A 172 -3.60 -1.80 -16.38
C LEU A 172 -2.60 -1.51 -17.51
N TYR A 173 -1.54 -2.31 -17.67
CA TYR A 173 -0.61 -2.20 -18.80
C TYR A 173 -1.20 -2.70 -20.13
N CYS A 174 -2.03 -3.74 -20.13
CA CYS A 174 -2.68 -4.22 -21.35
C CYS A 174 -3.65 -3.19 -21.94
N PHE A 175 -4.48 -2.54 -21.10
CA PHE A 175 -5.37 -1.44 -21.54
C PHE A 175 -4.62 -0.17 -22.01
N VAL A 176 -3.29 -0.10 -21.80
CA VAL A 176 -2.44 0.99 -22.28
C VAL A 176 -1.87 0.70 -23.66
N ASN A 177 -1.85 -0.57 -24.11
CA ASN A 177 -1.31 -0.93 -25.41
C ASN A 177 -2.39 -1.09 -26.50
N GLU A 178 -3.68 -1.05 -26.14
CA GLU A 178 -4.81 -0.76 -27.05
C GLU A 178 -5.12 0.73 -27.04
#